data_AF-A0A699Z288-F1
#
_entry.id   AF-A0A699Z288-F1
#
_cell.length_a   1.000
_cell.length_b   1.000
_cell.length_c   1.000
_cell.angle_alpha   90.00
_cell.angle_beta   90.00
_cell.angle_gamma   90.00
#
_symmetry.space_group_name_H-M   'P 1'
#
loop_
_entity.id
_entity.type
_entity.pdbx_description
1 polymer ?
#
loop_
_entity_poly.entity_id
_entity_poly.type
_entity_poly.pdbx_seq_one_letter_code
_entity_poly.pdbx_strand_id
1 'polypeptide(L)'
;MGHPCLLADEWNNDAALPVDISNHVRWSMEGERSAHGGMHGNVDGRVHATCLQSDLAGAAGVRAQPHNLAHTVGDQVDWVFTCIFALEMALKLVAKGVVGHPGAYFRTPWDVFDGVIVVTSLVALSGVQAQATVLRSLRLLRLLRPLRLLRKWRGMQLVVETLIQSIPSVSNVLLFGIFLMGIFAILGVQLFAGRMSRCNQAVVEGVTVAWRDECTPGVFICQEADLCSTGEELATLDAFMALAQQCIDTVGVDNQPKEKNAPWMGLYVLSFVFLGSWFWVNLLVSVVVQFYSKLVVEKGDVLVSKQAKEYVKLFRLTNKADYWKGVPVPSNMWRARALRIVAHPYFDRITIAVVVTNVIIMGCDHYNETDEFSLAMTGLNFGFTSCFVVEMVLKLMALGWGPYLSDNWNRLDCFVILVSIPDLVSSLVPALSNLGFMTIFRVFRVARAFKLINKAKGLRTLFNTLIASSPAIANVGSLLFLLMFMYAVLGMNIFGASDRYDGELHANFDNFGTSLLTLFRVFTADGWQDVMRVGFNCNEQSYQCDMTSPLSVAAGLFFPSFVITVLFIMLNLVIAVIMDNFVGEAQSEGLLKSNNFVDLLKTVITLKVFVKLLRRKIE
;
A
#
# COMPACT_ATOMS: atom_id res chain seq x y z
N MET A 1 -7.13 34.49 71.20
CA MET A 1 -8.00 34.09 70.08
C MET A 1 -7.08 33.55 69.00
N GLY A 2 -6.80 32.26 68.81
CA GLY A 2 -7.45 31.01 69.20
C GLY A 2 -7.21 30.04 68.03
N HIS A 3 -6.17 29.21 68.15
CA HIS A 3 -5.91 27.95 67.41
C HIS A 3 -7.16 27.01 67.39
N PRO A 4 -7.21 25.86 66.66
CA PRO A 4 -6.10 25.02 66.15
C PRO A 4 -6.30 24.28 64.79
N CYS A 5 -5.23 23.56 64.41
CA CYS A 5 -5.14 22.40 63.51
C CYS A 5 -6.10 21.25 63.84
N LEU A 6 -6.31 20.30 62.90
CA LEU A 6 -6.23 18.85 63.16
C LEU A 6 -6.11 18.02 61.85
N LEU A 7 -5.26 17.00 61.93
CA LEU A 7 -5.04 15.89 61.00
C LEU A 7 -6.16 14.84 61.10
N ALA A 8 -6.37 14.02 60.05
CA ALA A 8 -6.35 12.54 60.08
C ALA A 8 -7.27 11.84 59.04
N ASP A 9 -6.73 10.74 58.48
CA ASP A 9 -7.35 9.48 58.02
C ASP A 9 -8.02 9.34 56.63
N GLU A 10 -7.20 8.87 55.67
CA GLU A 10 -7.25 7.51 55.09
C GLU A 10 -8.60 6.72 55.13
N TRP A 11 -9.21 6.47 53.96
CA TRP A 11 -9.67 5.16 53.41
C TRP A 11 -10.82 5.29 52.38
N ASN A 12 -10.57 4.69 51.22
CA ASN A 12 -11.52 3.92 50.39
C ASN A 12 -12.92 4.51 50.11
N ASN A 13 -13.19 4.81 48.83
CA ASN A 13 -14.27 4.10 48.11
C ASN A 13 -14.20 4.37 46.61
N ASP A 14 -13.95 3.28 45.89
CA ASP A 14 -14.31 3.07 44.50
C ASP A 14 -15.79 3.41 44.27
N ALA A 15 -16.06 4.61 43.76
CA ALA A 15 -17.32 4.91 43.09
C ALA A 15 -17.11 4.77 41.59
N ALA A 16 -17.14 3.52 41.12
CA ALA A 16 -17.29 3.20 39.71
C ALA A 16 -18.65 3.71 39.23
N LEU A 17 -18.68 4.92 38.66
CA LEU A 17 -19.80 5.41 37.87
C LEU A 17 -19.84 4.64 36.55
N PRO A 18 -20.99 4.05 36.15
CA PRO A 18 -21.14 3.48 34.83
C PRO A 18 -21.25 4.64 33.85
N VAL A 19 -20.13 5.02 33.23
CA VAL A 19 -20.17 5.95 32.09
C VAL A 19 -20.75 5.16 30.91
N ASP A 20 -22.02 5.37 30.63
CA ASP A 20 -22.69 4.90 29.43
C ASP A 20 -22.19 5.72 28.22
N ILE A 21 -20.99 5.36 27.74
CA ILE A 21 -20.30 6.02 26.61
C ILE A 21 -21.11 5.90 25.31
N SER A 22 -22.04 4.93 25.21
CA SER A 22 -22.93 4.78 24.06
C SER A 22 -23.86 5.99 23.88
N ASN A 23 -24.37 6.55 24.97
CA ASN A 23 -25.26 7.70 24.93
C ASN A 23 -24.50 9.04 24.77
N HIS A 24 -23.26 9.12 25.27
CA HIS A 24 -22.43 10.31 25.08
C HIS A 24 -21.88 10.46 23.65
N VAL A 25 -21.58 9.35 22.97
CA VAL A 25 -21.21 9.35 21.54
C VAL A 25 -22.40 9.76 20.67
N ARG A 26 -23.62 9.35 21.03
CA ARG A 26 -24.84 9.77 20.30
C ARG A 26 -25.11 11.26 20.48
N TRP A 27 -25.05 11.79 21.71
CA TRP A 27 -25.26 13.22 21.98
C TRP A 27 -24.15 14.13 21.43
N SER A 28 -22.89 13.68 21.41
CA SER A 28 -21.81 14.46 20.78
C SER A 28 -21.93 14.50 19.25
N MET A 29 -22.48 13.45 18.62
CA MET A 29 -22.75 13.44 17.18
C MET A 29 -24.03 14.20 16.79
N GLU A 30 -25.03 14.29 17.67
CA GLU A 30 -26.25 15.07 17.45
C GLU A 30 -26.06 16.57 17.73
N GLY A 31 -25.21 16.94 18.70
CA GLY A 31 -24.96 18.33 19.10
C GLY A 31 -24.22 19.17 18.05
N GLU A 32 -23.34 18.56 17.25
CA GLU A 32 -22.60 19.25 16.18
C GLU A 32 -23.29 19.22 14.81
N ARG A 33 -24.37 18.44 14.63
CA ARG A 33 -25.23 18.57 13.43
C ARG A 33 -26.04 19.86 13.40
N SER A 34 -26.21 20.52 14.55
CA SER A 34 -27.20 21.60 14.73
C SER A 34 -26.60 23.01 14.79
N ALA A 35 -25.27 23.17 14.74
CA ALA A 35 -24.62 24.49 14.72
C ALA A 35 -23.60 24.55 13.56
N HIS A 36 -24.02 25.11 12.43
CA HIS A 36 -23.22 25.38 11.22
C HIS A 36 -22.60 24.16 10.50
N GLY A 37 -23.41 23.39 9.76
CA GLY A 37 -22.86 22.37 8.83
C GLY A 37 -23.84 21.63 7.91
N GLY A 38 -25.16 21.72 8.15
CA GLY A 38 -26.16 20.86 7.50
C GLY A 38 -26.33 20.98 5.97
N MET A 39 -25.92 22.10 5.35
CA MET A 39 -26.05 22.29 3.90
C MET A 39 -24.79 21.92 3.09
N HIS A 40 -23.59 22.00 3.68
CA HIS A 40 -22.33 21.71 2.98
C HIS A 40 -22.03 20.20 2.87
N GLY A 41 -22.25 19.43 3.93
CA GLY A 41 -21.89 18.00 3.95
C GLY A 41 -22.68 17.12 2.96
N ASN A 42 -23.92 17.48 2.66
CA ASN A 42 -24.79 16.71 1.75
C ASN A 42 -24.51 17.01 0.28
N VAL A 43 -24.06 18.24 -0.02
CA VAL A 43 -23.57 18.64 -1.35
C VAL A 43 -22.20 18.01 -1.59
N ASP A 44 -21.29 18.07 -0.62
CA ASP A 44 -19.96 17.46 -0.73
C ASP A 44 -20.06 15.93 -0.93
N GLY A 45 -20.90 15.24 -0.15
CA GLY A 45 -21.19 13.80 -0.30
C GLY A 45 -21.69 13.39 -1.69
N ARG A 46 -22.60 14.17 -2.29
CA ARG A 46 -23.11 13.92 -3.65
C ARG A 46 -22.07 14.26 -4.73
N VAL A 47 -21.26 15.27 -4.50
CA VAL A 47 -20.12 15.63 -5.36
C VAL A 47 -19.03 14.54 -5.30
N HIS A 48 -18.88 13.80 -4.20
CA HIS A 48 -17.93 12.68 -4.05
C HIS A 48 -18.24 11.49 -4.97
N ALA A 49 -19.47 10.98 -4.94
CA ALA A 49 -19.88 9.84 -5.76
C ALA A 49 -19.79 10.15 -7.27
N THR A 50 -20.11 11.39 -7.63
CA THR A 50 -20.11 11.87 -9.02
C THR A 50 -18.71 11.94 -9.64
N CYS A 51 -17.66 12.37 -8.91
CA CYS A 51 -16.28 12.34 -9.44
C CYS A 51 -15.83 10.92 -9.78
N LEU A 52 -15.99 9.99 -8.85
CA LEU A 52 -15.56 8.60 -9.02
C LEU A 52 -16.33 7.92 -10.17
N GLN A 53 -17.62 8.24 -10.31
CA GLN A 53 -18.46 7.74 -11.40
C GLN A 53 -18.08 8.34 -12.75
N SER A 54 -17.62 9.60 -12.80
CA SER A 54 -17.05 10.21 -14.03
C SER A 54 -15.75 9.54 -14.44
N ASP A 55 -14.87 9.24 -13.48
CA ASP A 55 -13.56 8.63 -13.75
C ASP A 55 -13.72 7.17 -14.21
N LEU A 56 -14.68 6.44 -13.62
CA LEU A 56 -15.05 5.08 -14.04
C LEU A 56 -15.72 5.06 -15.43
N ALA A 57 -16.58 6.03 -15.76
CA ALA A 57 -17.18 6.15 -17.08
C ALA A 57 -16.13 6.46 -18.15
N GLY A 58 -15.17 7.34 -17.85
CA GLY A 58 -14.03 7.63 -18.72
C GLY A 58 -13.14 6.41 -18.95
N ALA A 59 -12.92 5.58 -17.93
CA ALA A 59 -12.16 4.32 -18.06
C ALA A 59 -12.93 3.24 -18.84
N ALA A 60 -14.27 3.19 -18.72
CA ALA A 60 -15.12 2.25 -19.45
C ALA A 60 -15.30 2.61 -20.95
N GLY A 61 -15.16 3.89 -21.30
CA GLY A 61 -15.31 4.37 -22.69
C GLY A 61 -14.12 4.11 -23.61
N VAL A 62 -12.98 3.61 -23.09
CA VAL A 62 -11.68 3.61 -23.81
C VAL A 62 -11.66 2.70 -25.05
N ARG A 63 -12.53 1.68 -25.18
CA ARG A 63 -12.59 0.90 -26.42
C ARG A 63 -13.85 0.07 -26.66
N ALA A 64 -15.02 0.60 -26.30
CA ALA A 64 -16.24 0.04 -26.85
C ALA A 64 -16.23 0.31 -28.38
N GLN A 65 -16.43 -0.72 -29.21
CA GLN A 65 -16.63 -0.58 -30.66
C GLN A 65 -17.55 0.63 -30.96
N PRO A 66 -17.35 1.37 -32.06
CA PRO A 66 -17.99 2.67 -32.32
C PRO A 66 -19.52 2.66 -32.40
N HIS A 67 -20.16 1.50 -32.21
CA HIS A 67 -21.61 1.31 -32.19
C HIS A 67 -22.20 0.88 -30.83
N ASN A 68 -21.41 0.89 -29.75
CA ASN A 68 -21.86 0.41 -28.45
C ASN A 68 -22.47 1.51 -27.58
N LEU A 69 -23.60 1.19 -26.94
CA LEU A 69 -24.31 1.99 -25.94
C LEU A 69 -23.36 2.61 -24.89
N ALA A 70 -22.28 1.92 -24.52
CA ALA A 70 -21.30 2.36 -23.55
C ALA A 70 -20.53 3.64 -23.96
N HIS A 71 -20.19 3.82 -25.24
CA HIS A 71 -19.48 5.02 -25.70
C HIS A 71 -20.40 6.24 -25.68
N THR A 72 -21.63 6.09 -26.17
CA THR A 72 -22.65 7.15 -26.17
C THR A 72 -23.03 7.57 -24.75
N VAL A 73 -23.17 6.61 -23.84
CA VAL A 73 -23.41 6.89 -22.41
C VAL A 73 -22.21 7.59 -21.79
N GLY A 74 -20.98 7.17 -22.12
CA GLY A 74 -19.75 7.82 -21.65
C GLY A 74 -19.67 9.30 -22.04
N ASP A 75 -19.94 9.63 -23.30
CA ASP A 75 -19.92 11.01 -23.80
C ASP A 75 -20.98 11.89 -23.13
N GLN A 76 -22.19 11.36 -22.93
CA GLN A 76 -23.26 12.07 -22.21
C GLN A 76 -22.88 12.35 -20.76
N VAL A 77 -22.30 11.35 -20.09
CA VAL A 77 -21.86 11.44 -18.71
C VAL A 77 -20.75 12.49 -18.56
N ASP A 78 -19.77 12.50 -19.47
CA ASP A 78 -18.68 13.49 -19.49
C ASP A 78 -19.18 14.94 -19.66
N TRP A 79 -20.20 15.12 -20.50
CA TRP A 79 -20.84 16.43 -20.71
C TRP A 79 -21.53 16.92 -19.44
N VAL A 80 -22.35 16.07 -18.81
CA VAL A 80 -23.04 16.39 -17.55
C VAL A 80 -22.04 16.75 -16.46
N PHE A 81 -20.97 15.96 -16.30
CA PHE A 81 -19.97 16.22 -15.27
C PHE A 81 -19.20 17.51 -15.51
N THR A 82 -18.81 17.79 -16.76
CA THR A 82 -18.10 19.04 -17.05
C THR A 82 -18.96 20.27 -16.77
N CYS A 83 -20.26 20.21 -17.05
CA CYS A 83 -21.20 21.27 -16.69
C CYS A 83 -21.29 21.48 -15.16
N ILE A 84 -21.38 20.38 -14.39
CA ILE A 84 -21.40 20.45 -12.91
C ILE A 84 -20.13 21.10 -12.38
N PHE A 85 -18.96 20.71 -12.88
CA PHE A 85 -17.68 21.26 -12.42
C PHE A 85 -17.46 22.71 -12.87
N ALA A 86 -17.94 23.08 -14.06
CA ALA A 86 -17.94 24.48 -14.51
C ALA A 86 -18.81 25.35 -13.61
N LEU A 87 -19.99 24.86 -13.20
CA LEU A 87 -20.86 25.54 -12.25
C LEU A 87 -20.19 25.67 -10.87
N GLU A 88 -19.57 24.60 -10.37
CA GLU A 88 -18.82 24.63 -9.11
C GLU A 88 -17.69 25.68 -9.15
N MET A 89 -16.93 25.74 -10.24
CA MET A 89 -15.88 26.74 -10.46
C MET A 89 -16.44 28.16 -10.47
N ALA A 90 -17.54 28.40 -11.18
CA ALA A 90 -18.19 29.71 -11.23
C ALA A 90 -18.67 30.16 -9.84
N LEU A 91 -19.32 29.26 -9.08
CA LEU A 91 -19.75 29.54 -7.71
C LEU A 91 -18.56 29.87 -6.80
N LYS A 92 -17.43 29.16 -6.94
CA LYS A 92 -16.22 29.44 -6.17
C LYS A 92 -15.59 30.79 -6.51
N LEU A 93 -15.58 31.18 -7.79
CA LEU A 93 -15.08 32.48 -8.23
C LEU A 93 -15.91 33.63 -7.65
N VAL A 94 -17.23 33.46 -7.56
CA VAL A 94 -18.12 34.44 -6.93
C VAL A 94 -17.93 34.48 -5.41
N ALA A 95 -17.91 33.31 -4.75
CA ALA A 95 -17.83 33.22 -3.29
C ALA A 95 -16.46 33.64 -2.71
N LYS A 96 -15.36 33.26 -3.37
CA LYS A 96 -13.99 33.55 -2.92
C LYS A 96 -13.37 34.76 -3.63
N GLY A 97 -14.04 35.39 -4.59
CA GLY A 97 -13.42 36.41 -5.42
C GLY A 97 -12.22 35.92 -6.24
N VAL A 98 -11.72 36.81 -7.11
CA VAL A 98 -10.76 36.45 -8.17
C VAL A 98 -9.30 36.52 -7.66
N VAL A 99 -8.82 37.69 -7.25
CA VAL A 99 -7.42 37.91 -6.80
C VAL A 99 -7.29 38.77 -5.53
N GLY A 100 -8.33 39.53 -5.17
CA GLY A 100 -8.21 40.67 -4.24
C GLY A 100 -7.77 40.35 -2.81
N HIS A 101 -8.01 39.14 -2.29
CA HIS A 101 -7.70 38.78 -0.90
C HIS A 101 -6.87 37.47 -0.81
N PRO A 102 -6.19 37.20 0.32
CA PRO A 102 -5.33 36.01 0.45
C PRO A 102 -6.08 34.68 0.28
N GLY A 103 -7.37 34.62 0.61
CA GLY A 103 -8.22 33.44 0.33
C GLY A 103 -8.85 33.39 -1.07
N ALA A 104 -8.40 34.22 -2.02
CA ALA A 104 -9.01 34.32 -3.34
C ALA A 104 -8.71 33.08 -4.20
N TYR A 105 -9.57 32.81 -5.18
CA TYR A 105 -9.52 31.61 -6.00
C TYR A 105 -8.14 31.37 -6.62
N PHE A 106 -7.58 32.39 -7.30
CA PHE A 106 -6.28 32.26 -7.98
C PHE A 106 -5.07 32.27 -7.05
N ARG A 107 -5.26 32.52 -5.75
CA ARG A 107 -4.20 32.47 -4.75
C ARG A 107 -4.15 31.14 -3.99
N THR A 108 -5.17 30.30 -4.15
CA THR A 108 -5.25 28.99 -3.49
C THR A 108 -4.80 27.89 -4.48
N PRO A 109 -3.68 27.18 -4.24
CA PRO A 109 -3.10 26.22 -5.20
C PRO A 109 -4.07 25.12 -5.65
N TRP A 110 -4.86 24.61 -4.70
CA TRP A 110 -5.84 23.55 -4.95
C TRP A 110 -7.06 24.01 -5.76
N ASP A 111 -7.44 25.29 -5.64
CA ASP A 111 -8.52 25.86 -6.45
C ASP A 111 -8.03 26.13 -7.88
N VAL A 112 -6.81 26.68 -8.03
CA VAL A 112 -6.17 26.86 -9.34
C VAL A 112 -6.03 25.53 -10.09
N PHE A 113 -5.53 24.50 -9.41
CA PHE A 113 -5.38 23.17 -9.99
C PHE A 113 -6.70 22.60 -10.52
N ASP A 114 -7.78 22.68 -9.73
CA ASP A 114 -9.10 22.21 -10.19
C ASP A 114 -9.65 23.05 -11.34
N GLY A 115 -9.45 24.38 -11.29
CA GLY A 115 -9.81 25.30 -12.36
C GLY A 115 -9.13 24.95 -13.68
N VAL A 116 -7.85 24.57 -13.66
CA VAL A 116 -7.13 24.09 -14.85
C VAL A 116 -7.82 22.85 -15.44
N ILE A 117 -8.23 21.88 -14.63
CA ILE A 117 -8.91 20.67 -15.11
C ILE A 117 -10.30 21.00 -15.68
N VAL A 118 -11.01 21.97 -15.09
CA VAL A 118 -12.32 22.41 -15.61
C VAL A 118 -12.14 23.07 -16.98
N VAL A 119 -11.18 23.98 -17.10
CA VAL A 119 -10.89 24.70 -18.35
C VAL A 119 -10.46 23.73 -19.46
N THR A 120 -9.57 22.77 -19.18
CA THR A 120 -9.16 21.79 -20.19
C THR A 120 -10.31 20.89 -20.63
N SER A 121 -11.23 20.55 -19.71
CA SER A 121 -12.44 19.79 -20.04
C SER A 121 -13.43 20.59 -20.90
N LEU A 122 -13.59 21.89 -20.65
CA LEU A 122 -14.41 22.79 -21.48
C LEU A 122 -13.82 22.96 -22.88
N VAL A 123 -12.49 23.13 -22.98
CA VAL A 123 -11.79 23.21 -24.27
C VAL A 123 -11.98 21.92 -25.07
N ALA A 124 -11.91 20.75 -24.42
CA ALA A 124 -12.16 19.47 -25.08
C ALA A 124 -13.59 19.32 -25.62
N LEU A 125 -14.59 19.89 -24.93
CA LEU A 125 -16.01 19.86 -25.32
C LEU A 125 -16.38 20.87 -26.41
N SER A 126 -15.64 21.98 -26.51
CA SER A 126 -15.91 23.04 -27.48
C SER A 126 -15.84 22.60 -28.94
N GLY A 127 -15.43 21.36 -29.21
CA GLY A 127 -15.43 20.77 -30.55
C GLY A 127 -14.50 21.49 -31.51
N VAL A 128 -13.56 22.31 -31.01
CA VAL A 128 -12.56 22.99 -31.83
C VAL A 128 -11.74 21.92 -32.54
N GLN A 129 -12.14 21.65 -33.77
CA GLN A 129 -11.60 20.61 -34.64
C GLN A 129 -10.41 21.19 -35.38
N ALA A 130 -9.49 21.82 -34.66
CA ALA A 130 -8.21 22.17 -35.27
C ALA A 130 -7.39 20.88 -35.35
N GLN A 131 -6.90 20.56 -36.54
CA GLN A 131 -5.96 19.46 -36.81
C GLN A 131 -4.63 19.59 -36.05
N ALA A 132 -4.49 20.59 -35.18
CA ALA A 132 -3.33 20.81 -34.34
C ALA A 132 -3.14 19.66 -33.36
N THR A 133 -1.98 19.01 -33.44
CA THR A 133 -1.45 18.00 -32.50
C THR A 133 -1.58 18.45 -31.04
N VAL A 134 -1.54 19.76 -30.78
CA VAL A 134 -1.69 20.39 -29.47
C VAL A 134 -3.07 20.14 -28.84
N LEU A 135 -4.17 20.14 -29.61
CA LEU A 135 -5.49 19.88 -29.02
C LEU A 135 -5.70 18.38 -28.70
N ARG A 136 -4.98 17.48 -29.38
CA ARG A 136 -4.99 16.04 -29.04
C ARG A 136 -4.26 15.77 -27.72
N SER A 137 -3.15 16.45 -27.45
CA SER A 137 -2.46 16.33 -26.15
C SER A 137 -3.26 16.96 -25.01
N LEU A 138 -4.00 18.05 -25.25
CA LEU A 138 -4.93 18.61 -24.24
C LEU A 138 -6.05 17.62 -23.85
N ARG A 139 -6.46 16.72 -24.76
CA ARG A 139 -7.41 15.64 -24.42
C ARG A 139 -6.80 14.63 -23.44
N LEU A 140 -5.48 14.48 -23.35
CA LEU A 140 -4.84 13.62 -22.35
C LEU A 140 -4.92 14.23 -20.94
N LEU A 141 -5.06 15.56 -20.81
CA LEU A 141 -5.24 16.21 -19.50
C LEU A 141 -6.54 15.81 -18.81
N ARG A 142 -7.52 15.25 -19.54
CA ARG A 142 -8.72 14.66 -18.93
C ARG A 142 -8.41 13.46 -18.03
N LEU A 143 -7.26 12.81 -18.24
CA LEU A 143 -6.76 11.72 -17.40
C LEU A 143 -6.30 12.20 -16.03
N LEU A 144 -6.15 13.53 -15.83
CA LEU A 144 -5.83 14.14 -14.54
C LEU A 144 -7.07 14.43 -13.69
N ARG A 145 -8.30 14.20 -14.20
CA ARG A 145 -9.55 14.38 -13.43
C ARG A 145 -9.57 13.60 -12.10
N PRO A 146 -9.05 12.37 -11.99
CA PRO A 146 -8.95 11.65 -10.72
C PRO A 146 -8.16 12.43 -9.65
N LEU A 147 -7.20 13.28 -10.04
CA LEU A 147 -6.45 14.12 -9.09
C LEU A 147 -7.34 15.12 -8.34
N ARG A 148 -8.56 15.41 -8.82
CA ARG A 148 -9.54 16.19 -8.06
C ARG A 148 -9.94 15.53 -6.74
N LEU A 149 -9.80 14.20 -6.64
CA LEU A 149 -10.01 13.47 -5.39
C LEU A 149 -9.01 13.92 -4.31
N LEU A 150 -7.78 14.32 -4.68
CA LEU A 150 -6.80 14.86 -3.72
C LEU A 150 -7.32 16.08 -2.98
N ARG A 151 -8.12 16.93 -3.62
CA ARG A 151 -8.69 18.12 -2.96
C ARG A 151 -9.68 17.77 -1.86
N LYS A 152 -10.35 16.62 -1.98
CA LYS A 152 -11.47 16.26 -1.11
C LYS A 152 -11.00 15.54 0.15
N TRP A 153 -9.95 14.73 0.04
CA TRP A 153 -9.44 13.92 1.14
C TRP A 153 -8.27 14.61 1.83
N ARG A 154 -8.54 15.22 3.00
CA ARG A 154 -7.51 15.94 3.76
C ARG A 154 -6.28 15.09 4.09
N GLY A 155 -6.47 13.78 4.32
CA GLY A 155 -5.38 12.83 4.53
C GLY A 155 -4.42 12.76 3.34
N MET A 156 -4.95 12.62 2.12
CA MET A 156 -4.13 12.58 0.90
C MET A 156 -3.41 13.91 0.66
N GLN A 157 -4.04 15.06 0.96
CA GLN A 157 -3.39 16.37 0.84
C GLN A 157 -2.17 16.48 1.73
N LEU A 158 -2.28 16.00 2.98
CA LEU A 158 -1.16 15.99 3.91
C LEU A 158 -0.02 15.15 3.35
N VAL A 159 -0.32 13.94 2.86
CA VAL A 159 0.69 13.07 2.24
C VAL A 159 1.37 13.78 1.06
N VAL A 160 0.61 14.31 0.09
CA VAL A 160 1.17 15.01 -1.08
C VAL A 160 2.02 16.22 -0.66
N GLU A 161 1.56 16.99 0.31
CA GLU A 161 2.31 18.13 0.85
C GLU A 161 3.65 17.68 1.46
N THR A 162 3.67 16.59 2.24
CA THR A 162 4.92 16.04 2.79
C THR A 162 5.86 15.51 1.73
N LEU A 163 5.33 14.85 0.69
CA LEU A 163 6.12 14.35 -0.43
C LEU A 163 6.78 15.50 -1.20
N ILE A 164 6.03 16.56 -1.50
CA ILE A 164 6.58 17.73 -2.20
C ILE A 164 7.66 18.42 -1.35
N GLN A 165 7.45 18.51 -0.03
CA GLN A 165 8.43 19.10 0.88
C GLN A 165 9.71 18.25 1.02
N SER A 166 9.65 16.93 0.77
CA SER A 166 10.83 16.05 0.85
C SER A 166 11.70 16.10 -0.42
N ILE A 167 11.13 16.44 -1.58
CA ILE A 167 11.84 16.49 -2.87
C ILE A 167 13.16 17.27 -2.81
N PRO A 168 13.25 18.51 -2.27
CA PRO A 168 14.52 19.25 -2.26
C PRO A 168 15.60 18.57 -1.43
N SER A 169 15.23 17.94 -0.31
CA SER A 169 16.18 17.23 0.56
C SER A 169 16.72 15.98 -0.14
N VAL A 170 15.85 15.27 -0.83
CA VAL A 170 16.17 14.04 -1.58
C VAL A 170 16.94 14.34 -2.87
N SER A 171 16.65 15.46 -3.53
CA SER A 171 17.25 15.85 -4.82
C SER A 171 18.77 15.86 -4.80
N ASN A 172 19.41 16.29 -3.71
CA ASN A 172 20.87 16.30 -3.60
C ASN A 172 21.46 14.88 -3.65
N VAL A 173 20.80 13.93 -2.99
CA VAL A 173 21.21 12.51 -2.99
C VAL A 173 20.93 11.86 -4.34
N LEU A 174 19.82 12.21 -4.98
CA LEU A 174 19.51 11.74 -6.34
C LEU A 174 20.55 12.22 -7.34
N LEU A 175 20.97 13.49 -7.29
CA LEU A 175 22.01 14.02 -8.17
C LEU A 175 23.35 13.30 -7.96
N PHE A 176 23.74 13.04 -6.72
CA PHE A 176 24.92 12.23 -6.42
C PHE A 176 24.78 10.78 -6.95
N GLY A 177 23.60 10.19 -6.81
CA GLY A 177 23.27 8.88 -7.37
C GLY A 177 23.42 8.82 -8.89
N ILE A 178 22.82 9.76 -9.61
CA ILE A 178 22.91 9.88 -11.07
C ILE A 178 24.38 10.03 -11.50
N PHE A 179 25.16 10.83 -10.78
CA PHE A 179 26.59 10.96 -11.03
C PHE A 179 27.34 9.63 -10.86
N LEU A 180 27.11 8.92 -9.75
CA LEU A 180 27.73 7.62 -9.49
C LEU A 180 27.34 6.59 -10.56
N MET A 181 26.06 6.50 -10.90
CA MET A 181 25.56 5.61 -11.95
C MET A 181 26.13 5.98 -13.32
N GLY A 182 26.32 7.27 -13.60
CA GLY A 182 26.95 7.75 -14.82
C GLY A 182 28.38 7.22 -15.00
N ILE A 183 29.17 7.15 -13.92
CA ILE A 183 30.52 6.57 -13.96
C ILE A 183 30.46 5.09 -14.35
N PHE A 184 29.55 4.33 -13.73
CA PHE A 184 29.37 2.92 -14.03
C PHE A 184 28.81 2.66 -15.43
N ALA A 185 27.92 3.52 -15.91
CA ALA A 185 27.40 3.45 -17.27
C ALA A 185 28.53 3.66 -18.30
N ILE A 186 29.37 4.68 -18.11
CA ILE A 186 30.55 4.92 -18.96
C ILE A 186 31.48 3.71 -18.93
N LEU A 187 31.79 3.18 -17.73
CA LEU A 187 32.63 1.99 -17.58
C LEU A 187 32.02 0.76 -18.27
N GLY A 188 30.71 0.56 -18.15
CA GLY A 188 29.97 -0.54 -18.77
C GLY A 188 30.04 -0.49 -20.30
N VAL A 189 29.87 0.69 -20.89
CA VAL A 189 30.03 0.87 -22.35
C VAL A 189 31.45 0.51 -22.80
N GLN A 190 32.48 0.94 -22.08
CA GLN A 190 33.88 0.61 -22.43
C GLN A 190 34.18 -0.89 -22.32
N LEU A 191 33.58 -1.57 -21.36
CA LEU A 191 33.79 -3.00 -21.10
C LEU A 191 32.96 -3.91 -22.01
N PHE A 192 31.74 -3.52 -22.39
CA PHE A 192 30.76 -4.47 -22.94
C PHE A 192 30.13 -4.07 -24.27
N ALA A 193 30.34 -2.84 -24.77
CA ALA A 193 29.76 -2.42 -26.05
C ALA A 193 30.18 -3.38 -27.19
N GLY A 194 29.18 -3.94 -27.88
CA GLY A 194 29.36 -4.90 -28.98
C GLY A 194 29.82 -6.30 -28.56
N ARG A 195 30.05 -6.57 -27.27
CA ARG A 195 30.51 -7.88 -26.75
C ARG A 195 29.41 -8.75 -26.15
N MET A 196 28.19 -8.22 -26.05
CA MET A 196 27.02 -8.90 -25.46
C MET A 196 26.10 -9.56 -26.49
N SER A 197 26.41 -9.38 -27.78
CA SER A 197 25.65 -9.93 -28.88
C SER A 197 25.75 -11.46 -28.92
N ARG A 198 24.67 -12.13 -29.34
CA ARG A 198 24.64 -13.60 -29.43
C ARG A 198 23.74 -14.08 -30.57
N CYS A 199 24.10 -15.20 -31.18
CA CYS A 199 23.24 -15.92 -32.10
C CYS A 199 22.09 -16.60 -31.34
N ASN A 200 20.88 -16.56 -31.89
CA ASN A 200 19.69 -17.24 -31.35
C ASN A 200 19.82 -18.78 -31.36
N GLN A 201 20.72 -19.32 -32.19
CA GLN A 201 20.99 -20.75 -32.31
C GLN A 201 22.47 -21.00 -32.02
N ALA A 202 22.76 -22.00 -31.18
CA ALA A 202 24.15 -22.40 -30.89
C ALA A 202 24.80 -23.17 -32.06
N VAL A 203 23.98 -23.80 -32.90
CA VAL A 203 24.40 -24.56 -34.08
C VAL A 203 23.48 -24.20 -35.23
N VAL A 204 24.06 -23.77 -36.34
CA VAL A 204 23.36 -23.43 -37.58
C VAL A 204 23.89 -24.35 -38.67
N GLU A 205 23.00 -25.09 -39.34
CA GLU A 205 23.37 -26.05 -40.40
C GLU A 205 24.46 -27.06 -39.99
N GLY A 206 24.50 -27.46 -38.71
CA GLY A 206 25.50 -28.40 -38.18
C GLY A 206 26.85 -27.77 -37.84
N VAL A 207 27.03 -26.47 -38.05
CA VAL A 207 28.22 -25.70 -37.64
C VAL A 207 27.95 -25.01 -36.31
N THR A 208 28.85 -25.19 -35.34
CA THR A 208 28.82 -24.44 -34.09
C THR A 208 29.18 -22.99 -34.36
N VAL A 209 28.28 -22.06 -34.05
CA VAL A 209 28.48 -20.64 -34.31
C VAL A 209 29.52 -20.08 -33.35
N ALA A 210 30.67 -19.67 -33.89
CA ALA A 210 31.73 -18.98 -33.17
C ALA A 210 31.74 -17.47 -33.47
N TRP A 211 31.40 -17.09 -34.70
CA TRP A 211 31.40 -15.71 -35.20
C TRP A 211 30.02 -15.31 -35.73
N ARG A 212 29.73 -14.00 -35.75
CA ARG A 212 28.48 -13.45 -36.29
C ARG A 212 28.13 -13.98 -37.69
N ASP A 213 29.10 -14.05 -38.59
CA ASP A 213 28.89 -14.44 -39.99
C ASP A 213 28.40 -15.88 -40.15
N GLU A 214 28.66 -16.73 -39.15
CA GLU A 214 28.23 -18.14 -39.12
C GLU A 214 26.79 -18.29 -38.60
N CYS A 215 26.17 -17.21 -38.13
CA CYS A 215 24.83 -17.23 -37.56
C CYS A 215 23.72 -17.28 -38.62
N THR A 216 24.00 -17.29 -39.93
CA THR A 216 22.96 -17.30 -40.99
C THR A 216 22.51 -18.73 -41.36
N PRO A 217 21.21 -19.05 -41.45
CA PRO A 217 20.02 -18.16 -41.50
C PRO A 217 19.43 -17.72 -40.14
N GLY A 218 20.07 -18.05 -39.02
CA GLY A 218 19.72 -17.51 -37.70
C GLY A 218 19.91 -15.99 -37.58
N VAL A 219 19.58 -15.47 -36.40
CA VAL A 219 19.61 -14.02 -36.12
C VAL A 219 20.59 -13.73 -34.99
N PHE A 220 21.52 -12.81 -35.26
CA PHE A 220 22.45 -12.29 -34.27
C PHE A 220 21.80 -11.13 -33.50
N ILE A 221 21.50 -11.36 -32.22
CA ILE A 221 20.71 -10.49 -31.36
C ILE A 221 21.62 -9.48 -30.63
N CYS A 222 21.07 -8.32 -30.26
CA CYS A 222 21.74 -7.20 -29.57
C CYS A 222 22.93 -6.59 -30.35
N GLN A 223 22.67 -6.05 -31.53
CA GLN A 223 23.74 -5.58 -32.43
C GLN A 223 24.22 -4.15 -32.17
N GLU A 224 23.46 -3.32 -31.44
CA GLU A 224 23.79 -1.92 -31.18
C GLU A 224 24.34 -1.72 -29.75
N ALA A 225 24.97 -0.56 -29.52
CA ALA A 225 25.83 -0.19 -28.38
C ALA A 225 25.18 -0.25 -26.97
N ASP A 226 23.99 -0.81 -26.86
CA ASP A 226 23.26 -0.99 -25.62
C ASP A 226 23.70 -2.29 -24.94
N LEU A 227 23.87 -2.26 -23.61
CA LEU A 227 23.78 -3.50 -22.86
C LEU A 227 22.43 -4.13 -23.27
N CYS A 228 22.42 -5.41 -23.68
CA CYS A 228 21.17 -6.16 -24.01
C CYS A 228 20.06 -6.04 -22.95
N SER A 229 20.46 -5.57 -21.77
CA SER A 229 19.75 -5.38 -20.54
C SER A 229 20.05 -3.94 -20.11
N THR A 230 19.05 -3.06 -20.02
CA THR A 230 19.28 -1.66 -19.67
C THR A 230 19.92 -1.57 -18.28
N GLY A 231 20.90 -0.67 -18.07
CA GLY A 231 21.59 -0.54 -16.77
C GLY A 231 20.68 -0.23 -15.56
N GLU A 232 19.42 0.14 -15.82
CA GLU A 232 18.36 0.31 -14.82
C GLU A 232 17.98 -1.00 -14.11
N GLU A 233 18.14 -2.15 -14.78
CA GLU A 233 17.89 -3.50 -14.25
C GLU A 233 18.78 -3.85 -13.04
N LEU A 234 19.97 -3.27 -13.02
CA LEU A 234 20.99 -3.55 -12.02
C LEU A 234 20.73 -2.75 -10.73
N ALA A 235 20.10 -1.58 -10.85
CA ALA A 235 19.68 -0.79 -9.69
C ALA A 235 18.47 -1.42 -8.97
N THR A 236 17.54 -2.04 -9.71
CA THR A 236 16.34 -2.71 -9.15
C THR A 236 16.57 -4.17 -8.75
N LEU A 237 17.73 -4.76 -9.07
CA LEU A 237 18.10 -6.15 -8.77
C LEU A 237 17.20 -7.24 -9.40
N ASP A 238 16.36 -6.89 -10.36
CA ASP A 238 15.37 -7.81 -10.93
C ASP A 238 16.01 -8.82 -11.92
N ALA A 239 17.01 -8.37 -12.69
CA ALA A 239 17.70 -9.20 -13.70
C ALA A 239 19.23 -9.23 -13.52
N PHE A 240 19.74 -8.85 -12.34
CA PHE A 240 21.19 -8.67 -12.14
C PHE A 240 22.01 -9.95 -12.36
N MET A 241 21.45 -11.12 -12.04
CA MET A 241 22.12 -12.41 -12.24
C MET A 241 22.26 -12.76 -13.72
N ALA A 242 21.22 -12.48 -14.52
CA ALA A 242 21.27 -12.70 -15.96
C ALA A 242 22.31 -11.79 -16.63
N LEU A 243 22.37 -10.53 -16.22
CA LEU A 243 23.39 -9.59 -16.67
C LEU A 243 24.80 -10.01 -16.22
N ALA A 244 24.97 -10.45 -14.96
CA ALA A 244 26.25 -10.95 -14.46
C ALA A 244 26.77 -12.13 -15.28
N GLN A 245 25.90 -13.08 -15.61
CA GLN A 245 26.27 -14.22 -16.46
C GLN A 245 26.67 -13.76 -17.86
N GLN A 246 25.91 -12.85 -18.47
CA GLN A 246 26.26 -12.27 -19.77
C GLN A 246 27.62 -11.56 -19.74
N CYS A 247 27.89 -10.76 -18.69
CA CYS A 247 29.19 -10.12 -18.48
C CYS A 247 30.34 -11.13 -18.41
N ILE A 248 30.15 -12.23 -17.67
CA ILE A 248 31.14 -13.30 -17.50
C ILE A 248 31.41 -14.06 -18.80
N ASP A 249 30.39 -14.22 -19.64
CA ASP A 249 30.49 -14.99 -20.88
C ASP A 249 31.01 -14.17 -22.07
N THR A 250 31.28 -12.87 -21.87
CA THR A 250 31.80 -11.98 -22.92
C THR A 250 33.17 -12.41 -23.44
N VAL A 251 33.38 -12.26 -24.75
CA VAL A 251 34.63 -12.62 -25.44
C VAL A 251 35.21 -11.42 -26.18
N GLY A 252 34.58 -11.02 -27.30
CA GLY A 252 35.01 -9.92 -28.15
C GLY A 252 33.85 -9.45 -29.00
N VAL A 253 34.08 -8.40 -29.79
CA VAL A 253 33.04 -7.85 -30.68
C VAL A 253 32.69 -8.89 -31.75
N ASP A 254 31.40 -9.11 -31.99
CA ASP A 254 30.84 -10.06 -32.97
C ASP A 254 31.21 -11.55 -32.76
N ASN A 255 31.70 -11.89 -31.56
CA ASN A 255 31.93 -13.26 -31.15
C ASN A 255 30.72 -13.84 -30.41
N GLN A 256 30.47 -15.13 -30.59
CA GLN A 256 29.51 -15.85 -29.76
C GLN A 256 30.03 -15.91 -28.31
N PRO A 257 29.20 -15.60 -27.29
CA PRO A 257 29.59 -15.70 -25.89
C PRO A 257 29.96 -17.14 -25.54
N LYS A 258 30.98 -17.29 -24.70
CA LYS A 258 31.49 -18.58 -24.24
C LYS A 258 31.32 -18.68 -22.74
N GLU A 259 30.72 -19.78 -22.28
CA GLU A 259 30.45 -19.98 -20.86
C GLU A 259 31.74 -19.80 -20.03
N LYS A 260 31.69 -18.90 -19.04
CA LYS A 260 32.78 -18.62 -18.09
C LYS A 260 34.10 -18.17 -18.73
N ASN A 261 34.05 -17.48 -19.86
CA ASN A 261 35.25 -16.99 -20.54
C ASN A 261 36.03 -15.93 -19.72
N ALA A 262 35.31 -14.96 -19.15
CA ALA A 262 35.88 -13.82 -18.42
C ALA A 262 35.24 -13.66 -17.03
N PRO A 263 35.49 -14.59 -16.08
CA PRO A 263 34.82 -14.59 -14.77
C PRO A 263 35.08 -13.31 -13.96
N TRP A 264 36.21 -12.65 -14.18
CA TRP A 264 36.56 -11.39 -13.53
C TRP A 264 35.63 -10.23 -13.93
N MET A 265 34.96 -10.30 -15.09
CA MET A 265 33.96 -9.30 -15.51
C MET A 265 32.77 -9.25 -14.55
N GLY A 266 32.50 -10.35 -13.82
CA GLY A 266 31.49 -10.38 -12.76
C GLY A 266 31.77 -9.39 -11.62
N LEU A 267 33.03 -8.98 -11.42
CA LEU A 267 33.38 -7.95 -10.43
C LEU A 267 32.78 -6.58 -10.78
N TYR A 268 32.59 -6.26 -12.06
CA TYR A 268 31.88 -5.05 -12.47
C TYR A 268 30.46 -5.04 -11.89
N VAL A 269 29.70 -6.11 -12.12
CA VAL A 269 28.32 -6.24 -11.64
C VAL A 269 28.27 -6.25 -10.11
N LEU A 270 29.16 -7.00 -9.45
CA LEU A 270 29.25 -7.01 -7.99
C LEU A 270 29.53 -5.60 -7.43
N SER A 271 30.48 -4.88 -8.02
CA SER A 271 30.86 -3.54 -7.60
C SER A 271 29.73 -2.53 -7.79
N PHE A 272 28.98 -2.65 -8.89
CA PHE A 272 27.79 -1.85 -9.13
C PHE A 272 26.69 -2.15 -8.11
N VAL A 273 26.38 -3.41 -7.84
CA VAL A 273 25.33 -3.77 -6.87
C VAL A 273 25.69 -3.24 -5.48
N PHE A 274 26.96 -3.35 -5.09
CA PHE A 274 27.43 -2.84 -3.81
C PHE A 274 27.38 -1.30 -3.72
N LEU A 275 27.94 -0.58 -4.71
CA LEU A 275 28.06 0.88 -4.67
C LEU A 275 26.80 1.61 -5.17
N GLY A 276 26.20 1.11 -6.24
CA GLY A 276 25.04 1.68 -6.91
C GLY A 276 23.71 1.30 -6.25
N SER A 277 23.57 0.12 -5.65
CA SER A 277 22.30 -0.30 -5.04
C SER A 277 22.37 -0.27 -3.51
N TRP A 278 23.28 -1.02 -2.88
CA TRP A 278 23.32 -1.12 -1.41
C TRP A 278 23.72 0.19 -0.72
N PHE A 279 24.87 0.76 -1.09
CA PHE A 279 25.34 2.01 -0.50
C PHE A 279 24.38 3.18 -0.78
N TRP A 280 23.94 3.30 -2.04
CA TRP A 280 23.07 4.40 -2.46
C TRP A 280 21.68 4.36 -1.80
N VAL A 281 21.03 3.18 -1.73
CA VAL A 281 19.73 3.04 -1.04
C VAL A 281 19.87 3.43 0.44
N ASN A 282 20.95 3.02 1.11
CA ASN A 282 21.19 3.40 2.50
C ASN A 282 21.35 4.91 2.69
N LEU A 283 22.07 5.58 1.77
CA LEU A 283 22.21 7.04 1.79
C LEU A 283 20.85 7.73 1.59
N LEU A 284 20.05 7.24 0.64
CA LEU A 284 18.73 7.77 0.34
C LEU A 284 17.77 7.60 1.54
N VAL A 285 17.69 6.40 2.09
CA VAL A 285 16.87 6.11 3.29
C VAL A 285 17.28 7.02 4.46
N SER A 286 18.59 7.19 4.69
CA SER A 286 19.10 8.04 5.77
C SER A 286 18.64 9.49 5.65
N VAL A 287 18.73 10.10 4.46
CA VAL A 287 18.30 11.48 4.23
C VAL A 287 16.78 11.64 4.37
N VAL A 288 16.00 10.68 3.88
CA VAL A 288 14.54 10.70 4.04
C VAL A 288 14.16 10.54 5.50
N VAL A 289 14.80 9.63 6.25
CA VAL A 289 14.60 9.46 7.70
C VAL A 289 14.90 10.76 8.45
N GLN A 290 16.00 11.44 8.13
CA GLN A 290 16.36 12.72 8.76
C GLN A 290 15.31 13.80 8.46
N PHE A 291 14.84 13.89 7.21
CA PHE A 291 13.78 14.81 6.81
C PHE A 291 12.48 14.53 7.59
N TYR A 292 12.01 13.29 7.60
CA TYR A 292 10.78 12.91 8.32
C TYR A 292 10.91 13.13 9.82
N SER A 293 12.05 12.77 10.41
CA SER A 293 12.31 12.98 11.85
C SER A 293 12.20 14.47 12.20
N LYS A 294 12.81 15.35 11.38
CA LYS A 294 12.71 16.81 11.56
C LYS A 294 11.27 17.29 11.39
N LEU A 295 10.57 16.80 10.38
CA LEU A 295 9.20 17.19 10.09
C LEU A 295 8.23 16.79 11.23
N VAL A 296 8.41 15.59 11.80
CA VAL A 296 7.64 15.10 12.95
C VAL A 296 7.92 15.94 14.20
N VAL A 297 9.16 16.39 14.39
CA VAL A 297 9.51 17.29 15.51
C VAL A 297 8.88 18.67 15.35
N GLU A 298 8.84 19.23 14.14
CA GLU A 298 8.29 20.57 13.88
C GLU A 298 6.76 20.62 13.82
N LYS A 299 6.13 19.66 13.13
CA LYS A 299 4.68 19.66 12.83
C LYS A 299 3.88 18.61 13.62
N GLY A 300 4.54 17.76 14.41
CA GLY A 300 3.94 16.56 15.00
C GLY A 300 3.70 15.48 13.96
N ASP A 301 2.90 14.46 14.27
CA ASP A 301 2.48 13.45 13.28
C ASP A 301 1.82 14.13 12.05
N VAL A 302 2.36 13.90 10.86
CA VAL A 302 2.04 14.68 9.65
C VAL A 302 1.12 13.93 8.70
N LEU A 303 1.06 12.60 8.76
CA LEU A 303 0.34 11.79 7.78
C LEU A 303 -1.11 11.48 8.18
N VAL A 304 -1.44 11.66 9.46
CA VAL A 304 -2.76 11.34 9.98
C VAL A 304 -3.55 12.63 10.25
N SER A 305 -4.79 12.67 9.78
CA SER A 305 -5.70 13.79 10.07
C SER A 305 -6.02 13.86 11.57
N LYS A 306 -6.36 15.05 12.10
CA LYS A 306 -6.72 15.21 13.52
C LYS A 306 -7.81 14.24 13.98
N GLN A 307 -8.84 14.04 13.16
CA GLN A 307 -9.94 13.11 13.42
C GLN A 307 -9.46 11.65 13.50
N ALA A 308 -8.60 11.23 12.58
CA ALA A 308 -8.05 9.87 12.59
C ALA A 308 -7.14 9.63 13.81
N LYS A 309 -6.43 10.66 14.30
CA LYS A 309 -5.65 10.56 15.55
C LYS A 309 -6.53 10.36 16.78
N GLU A 310 -7.64 11.08 16.88
CA GLU A 310 -8.61 10.92 17.98
C GLU A 310 -9.21 9.52 17.97
N TYR A 311 -9.55 9.00 16.78
CA TYR A 311 -9.99 7.62 16.63
C TYR A 311 -8.93 6.61 17.11
N VAL A 312 -7.66 6.76 16.71
CA VAL A 312 -6.58 5.86 17.15
C VAL A 312 -6.36 5.96 18.66
N LYS A 313 -6.41 7.17 19.23
CA LYS A 313 -6.30 7.38 20.68
C LYS A 313 -7.43 6.67 21.42
N LEU A 314 -8.67 6.83 20.95
CA LEU A 314 -9.82 6.15 21.49
C LEU A 314 -9.67 4.63 21.38
N PHE A 315 -9.28 4.12 20.21
CA PHE A 315 -9.05 2.70 19.96
C PHE A 315 -8.04 2.12 20.96
N ARG A 316 -6.91 2.79 21.19
CA ARG A 316 -5.88 2.38 22.16
C ARG A 316 -6.40 2.39 23.60
N LEU A 317 -7.25 3.35 23.97
CA LEU A 317 -7.87 3.42 25.29
C LEU A 317 -8.89 2.31 25.50
N THR A 318 -9.74 2.05 24.49
CA THR A 318 -10.75 0.99 24.55
C THR A 318 -10.13 -0.41 24.57
N ASN A 319 -9.02 -0.64 23.85
CA ASN A 319 -8.37 -1.94 23.79
C ASN A 319 -7.53 -2.28 25.04
N LYS A 320 -7.23 -1.31 25.91
CA LYS A 320 -6.50 -1.52 27.18
C LYS A 320 -7.40 -1.93 28.35
N ALA A 321 -8.71 -1.67 28.27
CA ALA A 321 -9.64 -2.03 29.33
C ALA A 321 -10.08 -3.49 29.18
N ASP A 322 -9.59 -4.38 30.04
CA ASP A 322 -10.12 -5.75 30.18
C ASP A 322 -11.52 -5.69 30.82
N TYR A 323 -12.53 -5.33 30.03
CA TYR A 323 -13.91 -5.08 30.46
C TYR A 323 -14.53 -6.26 31.23
N TRP A 324 -14.09 -7.49 30.94
CA TRP A 324 -14.62 -8.69 31.61
C TRP A 324 -14.15 -8.88 33.06
N LYS A 325 -13.09 -8.19 33.51
CA LYS A 325 -12.56 -8.37 34.88
C LYS A 325 -13.45 -7.73 35.95
N GLY A 326 -14.39 -6.87 35.55
CA GLY A 326 -15.33 -6.19 36.45
C GLY A 326 -16.75 -6.77 36.46
N VAL A 327 -17.00 -7.93 35.81
CA VAL A 327 -18.36 -8.50 35.76
C VAL A 327 -18.75 -9.04 37.14
N PRO A 328 -19.79 -8.50 37.82
CA PRO A 328 -20.19 -8.95 39.14
C PRO A 328 -20.63 -10.42 39.08
N VAL A 329 -20.30 -11.19 40.13
CA VAL A 329 -20.66 -12.61 40.21
C VAL A 329 -22.20 -12.74 40.15
N PRO A 330 -22.75 -13.41 39.13
CA PRO A 330 -24.19 -13.46 38.93
C PRO A 330 -24.85 -14.41 39.94
N SER A 331 -26.09 -14.10 40.33
CA SER A 331 -26.89 -14.89 41.28
C SER A 331 -27.24 -16.30 40.79
N ASN A 332 -27.31 -16.51 39.47
CA ASN A 332 -27.65 -17.80 38.87
C ASN A 332 -26.52 -18.83 39.00
N MET A 333 -26.81 -19.99 39.59
CA MET A 333 -25.83 -21.07 39.85
C MET A 333 -25.09 -21.55 38.59
N TRP A 334 -25.81 -21.75 37.48
CA TRP A 334 -25.23 -22.19 36.21
C TRP A 334 -24.29 -21.14 35.61
N ARG A 335 -24.66 -19.87 35.73
CA ARG A 335 -23.85 -18.74 35.27
C ARG A 335 -22.60 -18.57 36.13
N ALA A 336 -22.73 -18.70 37.45
CA ALA A 336 -21.60 -18.66 38.38
C ALA A 336 -20.61 -19.81 38.16
N ARG A 337 -21.09 -21.02 37.86
CA ARG A 337 -20.23 -22.16 37.48
C ARG A 337 -19.51 -21.93 36.16
N ALA A 338 -20.21 -21.48 35.12
CA ALA A 338 -19.59 -21.15 33.83
C ALA A 338 -18.51 -20.07 33.99
N LEU A 339 -18.79 -19.03 34.77
CA LEU A 339 -17.82 -17.97 35.08
C LEU A 339 -16.57 -18.51 35.78
N ARG A 340 -16.72 -19.43 36.76
CA ARG A 340 -15.57 -20.07 37.42
C ARG A 340 -14.71 -20.88 36.44
N ILE A 341 -15.33 -21.58 35.50
CA ILE A 341 -14.61 -22.39 34.49
C ILE A 341 -13.85 -21.46 33.53
N VAL A 342 -14.53 -20.47 32.96
CA VAL A 342 -13.94 -19.53 31.98
C VAL A 342 -12.84 -18.68 32.62
N ALA A 343 -12.98 -18.29 33.88
CA ALA A 343 -11.98 -17.50 34.59
C ALA A 343 -10.74 -18.32 35.01
N HIS A 344 -10.75 -19.65 34.87
CA HIS A 344 -9.63 -20.49 35.30
C HIS A 344 -8.41 -20.31 34.37
N PRO A 345 -7.19 -20.13 34.89
CA PRO A 345 -5.99 -19.89 34.06
C PRO A 345 -5.59 -21.05 33.13
N TYR A 346 -6.16 -22.25 33.31
CA TYR A 346 -5.99 -23.38 32.39
C TYR A 346 -6.94 -23.33 31.19
N PHE A 347 -8.09 -22.67 31.31
CA PHE A 347 -9.06 -22.57 30.22
C PHE A 347 -8.44 -21.91 28.98
N ASP A 348 -7.74 -20.80 29.17
CA ASP A 348 -7.02 -20.12 28.08
C ASP A 348 -5.89 -21.00 27.50
N ARG A 349 -5.12 -21.70 28.34
CA ARG A 349 -4.04 -22.58 27.88
C ARG A 349 -4.55 -23.76 27.06
N ILE A 350 -5.64 -24.38 27.49
CA ILE A 350 -6.28 -25.50 26.80
C ILE A 350 -6.84 -25.01 25.46
N THR A 351 -7.57 -23.90 25.45
CA THR A 351 -8.14 -23.37 24.19
C THR A 351 -7.06 -22.94 23.21
N ILE A 352 -5.93 -22.37 23.66
CA ILE A 352 -4.74 -22.13 22.83
C ILE A 352 -4.23 -23.44 22.23
N ALA A 353 -4.01 -24.47 23.06
CA ALA A 353 -3.49 -25.76 22.60
C ALA A 353 -4.41 -26.39 21.53
N VAL A 354 -5.73 -26.35 21.75
CA VAL A 354 -6.73 -26.85 20.79
C VAL A 354 -6.65 -26.10 19.46
N VAL A 355 -6.51 -24.76 19.47
CA VAL A 355 -6.35 -23.96 18.25
C VAL A 355 -5.06 -24.32 17.52
N VAL A 356 -3.93 -24.39 18.23
CA VAL A 356 -2.62 -24.69 17.64
C VAL A 356 -2.62 -26.09 17.02
N THR A 357 -3.12 -27.10 17.74
CA THR A 357 -3.24 -28.46 17.20
C THR A 357 -4.17 -28.49 15.99
N ASN A 358 -5.30 -27.77 16.00
CA ASN A 358 -6.18 -27.70 14.83
C ASN A 358 -5.48 -27.10 13.60
N VAL A 359 -4.68 -26.03 13.78
CA VAL A 359 -3.91 -25.43 12.69
C VAL A 359 -2.86 -26.40 12.14
N ILE A 360 -2.15 -27.13 13.00
CA ILE A 360 -1.19 -28.16 12.56
C ILE A 360 -1.90 -29.24 11.74
N ILE A 361 -3.04 -29.74 12.23
CA ILE A 361 -3.84 -30.77 11.56
C ILE A 361 -4.34 -30.27 10.20
N MET A 362 -4.82 -29.02 10.07
CA MET A 362 -5.19 -28.43 8.77
C MET A 362 -3.99 -28.29 7.81
N GLY A 363 -2.77 -28.14 8.34
CA GLY A 363 -1.55 -28.09 7.55
C GLY A 363 -1.06 -29.47 7.06
N CYS A 364 -1.65 -30.56 7.54
CA CYS A 364 -1.33 -31.92 7.09
C CYS A 364 -2.16 -32.38 5.88
N ASP A 365 -3.18 -31.61 5.45
CA ASP A 365 -3.94 -31.88 4.21
C ASP A 365 -2.98 -31.89 3.01
N HIS A 366 -3.05 -32.92 2.15
CA HIS A 366 -2.15 -33.07 1.01
C HIS A 366 -2.82 -33.72 -0.20
N TYR A 367 -2.26 -33.47 -1.38
CA TYR A 367 -2.78 -34.03 -2.62
C TYR A 367 -2.57 -35.55 -2.67
N ASN A 368 -3.60 -36.27 -3.10
CA ASN A 368 -3.60 -37.74 -3.25
C ASN A 368 -3.42 -38.51 -1.92
N GLU A 369 -4.15 -38.08 -0.89
CA GLU A 369 -4.20 -38.73 0.41
C GLU A 369 -5.10 -39.99 0.41
N THR A 370 -4.85 -40.92 1.34
CA THR A 370 -5.67 -42.13 1.47
C THR A 370 -7.05 -41.83 2.05
N ASP A 371 -8.06 -42.60 1.67
CA ASP A 371 -9.43 -42.43 2.18
C ASP A 371 -9.49 -42.53 3.72
N GLU A 372 -8.67 -43.40 4.32
CA GLU A 372 -8.54 -43.53 5.77
C GLU A 372 -8.02 -42.26 6.43
N PHE A 373 -7.02 -41.63 5.81
CA PHE A 373 -6.46 -40.36 6.29
C PHE A 373 -7.48 -39.23 6.15
N SER A 374 -8.18 -39.16 5.03
CA SER A 374 -9.24 -38.16 4.79
C SER A 374 -10.40 -38.30 5.79
N LEU A 375 -10.80 -39.54 6.11
CA LEU A 375 -11.81 -39.81 7.14
C LEU A 375 -11.34 -39.41 8.54
N ALA A 376 -10.10 -39.76 8.91
CA ALA A 376 -9.50 -39.37 10.19
C ALA A 376 -9.41 -37.84 10.33
N MET A 377 -9.00 -37.16 9.26
CA MET A 377 -8.93 -35.71 9.17
C MET A 377 -10.30 -35.05 9.35
N THR A 378 -11.33 -35.62 8.71
CA THR A 378 -12.73 -35.17 8.87
C THR A 378 -13.20 -35.32 10.32
N GLY A 379 -12.92 -36.46 10.96
CA GLY A 379 -13.25 -36.71 12.35
C GLY A 379 -12.56 -35.74 13.33
N LEU A 380 -11.27 -35.47 13.12
CA LEU A 380 -10.52 -34.51 13.93
C LEU A 380 -11.06 -33.08 13.75
N ASN A 381 -11.35 -32.66 12.52
CA ASN A 381 -11.92 -31.35 12.25
C ASN A 381 -13.31 -31.17 12.87
N PHE A 382 -14.13 -32.22 12.90
CA PHE A 382 -15.38 -32.25 13.66
C PHE A 382 -15.15 -32.05 15.16
N GLY A 383 -14.17 -32.76 15.73
CA GLY A 383 -13.78 -32.65 17.14
C GLY A 383 -13.35 -31.24 17.53
N PHE A 384 -12.43 -30.62 16.76
CA PHE A 384 -11.97 -29.25 17.01
C PHE A 384 -13.10 -28.22 16.91
N THR A 385 -13.97 -28.35 15.90
CA THR A 385 -15.13 -27.47 15.73
C THR A 385 -16.07 -27.58 16.94
N SER A 386 -16.31 -28.79 17.43
CA SER A 386 -17.11 -29.03 18.62
C SER A 386 -16.50 -28.37 19.87
N CYS A 387 -15.18 -28.49 20.08
CA CYS A 387 -14.48 -27.79 21.17
C CYS A 387 -14.67 -26.27 21.10
N PHE A 388 -14.62 -25.69 19.90
CA PHE A 388 -14.83 -24.26 19.70
C PHE A 388 -16.26 -23.80 19.99
N VAL A 389 -17.26 -24.61 19.62
CA VAL A 389 -18.67 -24.34 19.96
C VAL A 389 -18.85 -24.39 21.47
N VAL A 390 -18.29 -25.40 22.15
CA VAL A 390 -18.36 -25.51 23.62
C VAL A 390 -17.70 -24.31 24.30
N GLU A 391 -16.52 -23.90 23.83
CA GLU A 391 -15.85 -22.69 24.33
C GLU A 391 -16.74 -21.45 24.22
N MET A 392 -17.36 -21.24 23.05
CA MET A 392 -18.26 -20.11 22.79
C MET A 392 -19.48 -20.14 23.71
N VAL A 393 -20.13 -21.30 23.85
CA VAL A 393 -21.29 -21.47 24.73
C VAL A 393 -20.91 -21.19 26.18
N LEU A 394 -19.77 -21.68 26.68
CA LEU A 394 -19.29 -21.41 28.03
C LEU A 394 -19.05 -19.91 28.26
N LYS A 395 -18.43 -19.21 27.30
CA LYS A 395 -18.22 -17.75 27.36
C LYS A 395 -19.54 -16.98 27.32
N LEU A 396 -20.48 -17.35 26.44
CA LEU A 396 -21.81 -16.75 26.35
C LEU A 396 -22.61 -16.95 27.63
N MET A 397 -22.55 -18.15 28.22
CA MET A 397 -23.19 -18.43 29.51
C MET A 397 -22.57 -17.57 30.61
N ALA A 398 -21.23 -17.52 30.73
CA ALA A 398 -20.54 -16.75 31.77
C ALA A 398 -20.82 -15.24 31.69
N LEU A 399 -20.60 -14.64 30.51
CA LEU A 399 -20.62 -13.20 30.29
C LEU A 399 -22.03 -12.66 29.99
N GLY A 400 -22.89 -13.47 29.36
CA GLY A 400 -24.15 -13.03 28.77
C GLY A 400 -23.96 -12.36 27.40
N TRP A 401 -25.05 -12.22 26.65
CA TRP A 401 -25.04 -11.71 25.26
C TRP A 401 -24.43 -10.31 25.11
N GLY A 402 -24.77 -9.37 25.99
CA GLY A 402 -24.30 -7.98 25.90
C GLY A 402 -22.77 -7.87 26.05
N PRO A 403 -22.19 -8.27 27.20
CA PRO A 403 -20.74 -8.20 27.41
C PRO A 403 -19.92 -9.08 26.44
N TYR A 404 -20.46 -10.22 26.03
CA TYR A 404 -19.81 -11.08 25.04
C TYR A 404 -19.70 -10.39 23.68
N LEU A 405 -20.80 -9.80 23.18
CA LEU A 405 -20.82 -9.10 21.90
C LEU A 405 -20.18 -7.70 21.95
N SER A 406 -19.97 -7.10 23.13
CA SER A 406 -19.23 -5.85 23.23
C SER A 406 -17.74 -6.02 22.92
N ASP A 407 -17.16 -7.17 23.26
CA ASP A 407 -15.75 -7.45 22.97
C ASP A 407 -15.55 -7.80 21.49
N ASN A 408 -14.63 -7.10 20.83
CA ASN A 408 -14.32 -7.29 19.40
C ASN A 408 -13.78 -8.70 19.12
N TRP A 409 -13.00 -9.26 20.05
CA TRP A 409 -12.35 -10.55 19.87
C TRP A 409 -13.31 -11.72 20.05
N ASN A 410 -14.20 -11.64 21.04
CA ASN A 410 -15.32 -12.57 21.16
C ASN A 410 -16.29 -12.50 19.96
N ARG A 411 -16.53 -11.31 19.38
CA ARG A 411 -17.29 -11.18 18.12
C ARG A 411 -16.63 -11.92 16.95
N LEU A 412 -15.31 -11.79 16.81
CA LEU A 412 -14.54 -12.54 15.80
C LEU A 412 -14.63 -14.06 16.05
N ASP A 413 -14.45 -14.51 17.30
CA ASP A 413 -14.58 -15.92 17.67
C ASP A 413 -15.96 -16.49 17.29
N CYS A 414 -17.03 -15.73 17.55
CA CYS A 414 -18.40 -16.08 17.18
C CYS A 414 -18.57 -16.17 15.67
N PHE A 415 -18.10 -15.16 14.92
CA PHE A 415 -18.15 -15.14 13.47
C PHE A 415 -17.45 -16.36 12.84
N VAL A 416 -16.23 -16.68 13.29
CA VAL A 416 -15.45 -17.82 12.80
C VAL A 416 -16.17 -19.14 13.04
N ILE A 417 -16.86 -19.29 14.18
CA ILE A 417 -17.66 -20.48 14.48
C ILE A 417 -18.89 -20.55 13.56
N LEU A 418 -19.62 -19.45 13.39
CA LEU A 418 -20.82 -19.41 12.54
C LEU A 418 -20.50 -19.77 11.09
N VAL A 419 -19.40 -19.25 10.53
CA VAL A 419 -18.97 -19.58 9.15
C VAL A 419 -18.46 -21.03 9.05
N SER A 420 -18.05 -21.65 10.15
CA SER A 420 -17.61 -23.05 10.19
C SER A 420 -18.77 -24.06 10.24
N ILE A 421 -20.00 -23.65 10.58
CA ILE A 421 -21.15 -24.56 10.72
C ILE A 421 -21.64 -25.11 9.35
N PRO A 422 -21.76 -24.32 8.27
CA PRO A 422 -22.17 -24.83 6.96
C PRO A 422 -21.27 -25.96 6.44
N ASP A 423 -19.96 -25.84 6.66
CA ASP A 423 -18.98 -26.89 6.32
C ASP A 423 -19.26 -28.19 7.08
N LEU A 424 -19.54 -28.09 8.38
CA LEU A 424 -19.95 -29.21 9.24
C LEU A 424 -21.27 -29.86 8.79
N VAL A 425 -22.26 -29.07 8.38
CA VAL A 425 -23.55 -29.58 7.90
C VAL A 425 -23.38 -30.28 6.55
N SER A 426 -22.45 -29.80 5.72
CA SER A 426 -22.15 -30.38 4.40
C SER A 426 -21.54 -31.77 4.46
N SER A 427 -20.75 -32.05 5.51
CA SER A 427 -20.18 -33.38 5.72
C SER A 427 -21.19 -34.39 6.24
N LEU A 428 -22.27 -33.93 6.89
CA LEU A 428 -23.38 -34.77 7.36
C LEU A 428 -24.45 -35.00 6.29
N VAL A 429 -24.63 -34.07 5.35
CA VAL A 429 -25.64 -34.13 4.29
C VAL A 429 -24.96 -33.99 2.92
N PRO A 430 -24.53 -35.11 2.30
CA PRO A 430 -23.80 -35.09 1.02
C PRO A 430 -24.53 -34.37 -0.10
N ALA A 431 -25.87 -34.32 -0.08
CA ALA A 431 -26.67 -33.59 -1.07
C ALA A 431 -26.38 -32.07 -1.10
N LEU A 432 -25.95 -31.48 0.01
CA LEU A 432 -25.57 -30.05 0.06
C LEU A 432 -24.18 -29.80 -0.52
N SER A 433 -23.31 -30.81 -0.55
CA SER A 433 -21.90 -30.65 -0.92
C SER A 433 -21.65 -30.26 -2.39
N ASN A 434 -22.62 -30.53 -3.28
CA ASN A 434 -22.53 -30.25 -4.72
C ASN A 434 -22.89 -28.80 -5.10
N LEU A 435 -23.28 -27.98 -4.13
CA LEU A 435 -23.59 -26.58 -4.38
C LEU A 435 -22.28 -25.79 -4.48
N GLY A 436 -22.05 -25.08 -5.60
CA GLY A 436 -20.78 -24.39 -5.87
C GLY A 436 -20.34 -23.37 -4.81
N PHE A 437 -21.27 -22.85 -4.01
CA PHE A 437 -20.95 -21.96 -2.88
C PHE A 437 -20.35 -22.69 -1.66
N MET A 438 -20.52 -24.01 -1.54
CA MET A 438 -19.96 -24.79 -0.42
C MET A 438 -18.44 -24.86 -0.48
N THR A 439 -17.84 -24.76 -1.67
CA THR A 439 -16.40 -24.64 -1.86
C THR A 439 -15.84 -23.42 -1.12
N ILE A 440 -16.60 -22.32 -1.06
CA ILE A 440 -16.20 -21.10 -0.34
C ILE A 440 -16.18 -21.35 1.18
N PHE A 441 -17.19 -22.05 1.72
CA PHE A 441 -17.22 -22.43 3.14
C PHE A 441 -16.07 -23.37 3.53
N ARG A 442 -15.66 -24.27 2.63
CA ARG A 442 -14.46 -25.10 2.83
C ARG A 442 -13.18 -24.26 2.95
N VAL A 443 -13.05 -23.17 2.18
CA VAL A 443 -11.90 -22.25 2.32
C VAL A 443 -11.95 -21.52 3.67
N PHE A 444 -13.14 -21.13 4.13
CA PHE A 444 -13.30 -20.42 5.40
C PHE A 444 -12.91 -21.23 6.64
N ARG A 445 -12.70 -22.56 6.56
CA ARG A 445 -12.14 -23.34 7.69
C ARG A 445 -10.78 -22.80 8.15
N VAL A 446 -10.00 -22.21 7.23
CA VAL A 446 -8.73 -21.53 7.52
C VAL A 446 -8.94 -20.34 8.48
N ALA A 447 -10.14 -19.75 8.53
CA ALA A 447 -10.43 -18.65 9.44
C ALA A 447 -10.32 -19.06 10.93
N ARG A 448 -10.37 -20.36 11.25
CA ARG A 448 -10.10 -20.89 12.60
C ARG A 448 -8.67 -20.58 13.05
N ALA A 449 -7.71 -20.52 12.14
CA ALA A 449 -6.34 -20.12 12.45
C ALA A 449 -6.26 -18.68 13.00
N PHE A 450 -7.15 -17.77 12.56
CA PHE A 450 -7.20 -16.40 13.08
C PHE A 450 -7.57 -16.32 14.57
N LYS A 451 -8.20 -17.35 15.13
CA LYS A 451 -8.44 -17.42 16.59
C LYS A 451 -7.13 -17.36 17.39
N LEU A 452 -6.02 -17.80 16.82
CA LEU A 452 -4.71 -17.73 17.47
C LEU A 452 -4.31 -16.28 17.79
N ILE A 453 -4.71 -15.30 16.97
CA ILE A 453 -4.47 -13.87 17.21
C ILE A 453 -5.09 -13.44 18.53
N ASN A 454 -6.31 -13.89 18.81
CA ASN A 454 -7.07 -13.50 20.01
C ASN A 454 -6.47 -14.13 21.28
N LYS A 455 -5.86 -15.29 21.10
CA LYS A 455 -5.37 -16.17 22.17
C LYS A 455 -3.92 -15.89 22.56
N ALA A 456 -3.09 -15.50 21.60
CA ALA A 456 -1.69 -15.16 21.82
C ALA A 456 -1.53 -13.65 22.07
N LYS A 457 -1.25 -13.25 23.32
CA LYS A 457 -1.09 -11.83 23.71
C LYS A 457 -0.10 -11.07 22.84
N GLY A 458 1.05 -11.67 22.51
CA GLY A 458 2.05 -11.05 21.63
C GLY A 458 1.51 -10.78 20.21
N LEU A 459 0.86 -11.78 19.61
CA LEU A 459 0.26 -11.65 18.28
C LEU A 459 -0.90 -10.65 18.26
N ARG A 460 -1.73 -10.64 19.31
CA ARG A 460 -2.79 -9.65 19.52
C ARG A 460 -2.25 -8.23 19.56
N THR A 461 -1.15 -8.01 20.28
CA THR A 461 -0.50 -6.70 20.36
C THR A 461 0.00 -6.25 18.99
N LEU A 462 0.73 -7.11 18.27
CA LEU A 462 1.22 -6.79 16.91
C LEU A 462 0.08 -6.44 15.95
N PHE A 463 -1.01 -7.22 15.98
CA PHE A 463 -2.17 -6.98 15.13
C PHE A 463 -2.91 -5.68 15.48
N ASN A 464 -3.10 -5.39 16.77
CA ASN A 464 -3.68 -4.13 17.23
C ASN A 464 -2.82 -2.92 16.83
N THR A 465 -1.49 -3.05 16.84
CA THR A 465 -0.58 -2.01 16.36
C THR A 465 -0.72 -1.81 14.85
N LEU A 466 -0.86 -2.88 14.07
CA LEU A 466 -1.12 -2.81 12.63
C LEU A 466 -2.47 -2.14 12.31
N ILE A 467 -3.53 -2.44 13.06
CA ILE A 467 -4.81 -1.75 12.92
C ILE A 467 -4.68 -0.28 13.30
N ALA A 468 -3.94 0.03 14.36
CA ALA A 468 -3.74 1.41 14.80
C ALA A 468 -2.97 2.25 13.77
N SER A 469 -2.10 1.66 12.95
CA SER A 469 -1.39 2.34 11.85
C SER A 469 -2.18 2.36 10.53
N SER A 470 -3.29 1.63 10.44
CA SER A 470 -4.10 1.55 9.23
C SER A 470 -4.58 2.90 8.65
N PRO A 471 -4.91 3.95 9.43
CA PRO A 471 -5.32 5.23 8.84
C PRO A 471 -4.17 5.91 8.08
N ALA A 472 -2.94 5.82 8.59
CA ALA A 472 -1.75 6.35 7.92
C ALA A 472 -1.49 5.56 6.63
N ILE A 473 -1.51 4.22 6.72
CA ILE A 473 -1.34 3.33 5.57
C ILE A 473 -2.42 3.58 4.51
N ALA A 474 -3.68 3.78 4.91
CA ALA A 474 -4.78 4.04 3.99
C ALA A 474 -4.66 5.40 3.28
N ASN A 475 -4.19 6.45 3.97
CA ASN A 475 -3.97 7.76 3.35
C ASN A 475 -2.90 7.71 2.25
N VAL A 476 -1.80 6.97 2.47
CA VAL A 476 -0.75 6.82 1.45
C VAL A 476 -1.13 5.77 0.41
N GLY A 477 -1.74 4.66 0.82
CA GLY A 477 -2.24 3.61 -0.06
C GLY A 477 -3.31 4.10 -1.03
N SER A 478 -4.19 5.02 -0.60
CA SER A 478 -5.15 5.68 -1.49
C SER A 478 -4.46 6.59 -2.51
N LEU A 479 -3.36 7.27 -2.14
CA LEU A 479 -2.54 8.04 -3.08
C LEU A 479 -1.86 7.12 -4.10
N LEU A 480 -1.29 6.00 -3.67
CA LEU A 480 -0.70 4.98 -4.55
C LEU A 480 -1.74 4.37 -5.49
N PHE A 481 -2.93 4.06 -4.97
CA PHE A 481 -4.05 3.57 -5.78
C PHE A 481 -4.49 4.60 -6.82
N LEU A 482 -4.56 5.88 -6.44
CA LEU A 482 -4.87 6.96 -7.39
C LEU A 482 -3.80 7.08 -8.47
N LEU A 483 -2.51 6.96 -8.12
CA LEU A 483 -1.42 6.93 -9.08
C LEU A 483 -1.55 5.75 -10.05
N MET A 484 -1.74 4.54 -9.52
CA MET A 484 -1.97 3.34 -10.34
C MET A 484 -3.19 3.48 -11.24
N PHE A 485 -4.29 4.06 -10.74
CA PHE A 485 -5.48 4.35 -11.54
C PHE A 485 -5.15 5.25 -12.73
N MET A 486 -4.44 6.36 -12.50
CA MET A 486 -4.07 7.29 -13.57
C MET A 486 -3.16 6.62 -14.60
N TYR A 487 -2.13 5.89 -14.15
CA TYR A 487 -1.23 5.16 -15.05
C TYR A 487 -1.95 4.02 -15.77
N ALA A 488 -2.96 3.38 -15.17
CA ALA A 488 -3.74 2.33 -15.82
C ALA A 488 -4.53 2.90 -17.00
N VAL A 489 -5.22 4.03 -16.79
CA VAL A 489 -5.96 4.69 -17.88
C VAL A 489 -5.02 5.25 -18.93
N LEU A 490 -3.88 5.83 -18.53
CA LEU A 490 -2.86 6.28 -19.48
C LEU A 490 -2.30 5.12 -20.30
N GLY A 491 -1.96 4.00 -19.65
CA GLY A 491 -1.43 2.79 -20.28
C GLY A 491 -2.41 2.16 -21.27
N MET A 492 -3.72 2.11 -20.97
CA MET A 492 -4.73 1.67 -21.93
C MET A 492 -4.76 2.52 -23.21
N ASN A 493 -4.53 3.83 -23.08
CA ASN A 493 -4.54 4.75 -24.22
C ASN A 493 -3.26 4.65 -25.06
N ILE A 494 -2.13 4.26 -24.47
CA ILE A 494 -0.83 4.19 -25.14
C ILE A 494 -0.54 2.78 -25.66
N PHE A 495 -0.71 1.76 -24.82
CA PHE A 495 -0.30 0.37 -25.07
C PHE A 495 -1.48 -0.59 -25.30
N GLY A 496 -2.73 -0.11 -25.30
CA GLY A 496 -3.88 -0.97 -25.53
C GLY A 496 -3.85 -1.62 -26.93
N ALA A 497 -3.99 -2.94 -26.99
CA ALA A 497 -3.87 -3.74 -28.22
C ALA A 497 -2.50 -3.69 -28.92
N SER A 498 -1.41 -3.54 -28.16
CA SER A 498 -0.07 -3.84 -28.67
C SER A 498 0.11 -5.33 -28.94
N ASP A 499 0.98 -5.67 -29.91
CA ASP A 499 1.39 -7.06 -30.16
C ASP A 499 2.08 -7.66 -28.93
N ARG A 500 1.78 -8.92 -28.64
CA ARG A 500 2.17 -9.56 -27.37
C ARG A 500 3.18 -10.66 -27.62
N TYR A 501 4.08 -10.85 -26.65
CA TYR A 501 4.86 -12.07 -26.52
C TYR A 501 4.04 -13.12 -25.76
N ASP A 502 4.15 -14.39 -26.16
CA ASP A 502 3.38 -15.51 -25.60
C ASP A 502 3.51 -15.66 -24.06
N GLY A 503 4.61 -15.17 -23.47
CA GLY A 503 4.84 -15.20 -22.02
C GLY A 503 4.08 -14.14 -21.19
N GLU A 504 3.54 -13.09 -21.83
CA GLU A 504 2.97 -11.92 -21.14
C GLU A 504 1.48 -11.70 -21.46
N LEU A 505 0.77 -12.77 -21.85
CA LEU A 505 -0.65 -12.70 -22.24
C LEU A 505 -1.55 -12.09 -21.14
N HIS A 506 -1.17 -12.25 -19.87
CA HIS A 506 -1.93 -11.75 -18.72
C HIS A 506 -1.51 -10.35 -18.23
N ALA A 507 -0.34 -9.84 -18.62
CA ALA A 507 0.18 -8.54 -18.21
C ALA A 507 0.08 -7.53 -19.36
N ASN A 508 -1.12 -7.00 -19.57
CA ASN A 508 -1.43 -6.10 -20.70
C ASN A 508 -2.27 -4.90 -20.28
N PHE A 509 -2.38 -3.95 -21.21
CA PHE A 509 -3.15 -2.72 -21.06
C PHE A 509 -4.43 -2.69 -21.91
N ASP A 510 -5.03 -3.85 -22.21
CA ASP A 510 -6.24 -3.88 -23.05
C ASP A 510 -7.47 -3.31 -22.33
N ASN A 511 -7.59 -3.65 -21.05
CA ASN A 511 -8.74 -3.32 -20.22
C ASN A 511 -8.27 -2.75 -18.89
N PHE A 512 -9.16 -2.02 -18.22
CA PHE A 512 -8.80 -1.32 -16.98
C PHE A 512 -8.32 -2.28 -15.88
N GLY A 513 -8.99 -3.42 -15.71
CA GLY A 513 -8.63 -4.41 -14.69
C GLY A 513 -7.27 -5.07 -14.93
N THR A 514 -6.97 -5.46 -16.17
CA THR A 514 -5.66 -6.03 -16.54
C THR A 514 -4.55 -4.98 -16.44
N SER A 515 -4.84 -3.74 -16.82
CA SER A 515 -3.90 -2.61 -16.66
C SER A 515 -3.54 -2.36 -15.19
N LEU A 516 -4.54 -2.42 -14.30
CA LEU A 516 -4.32 -2.24 -12.86
C LEU A 516 -3.49 -3.38 -12.26
N LEU A 517 -3.76 -4.63 -12.65
CA LEU A 517 -2.96 -5.79 -12.21
C LEU A 517 -1.54 -5.76 -12.77
N THR A 518 -1.38 -5.36 -14.03
CA THR A 518 -0.08 -5.17 -14.67
C THR A 518 0.75 -4.11 -13.94
N LEU A 519 0.13 -2.97 -13.61
CA LEU A 519 0.79 -1.93 -12.82
C LEU A 519 1.03 -2.34 -11.37
N PHE A 520 0.23 -3.25 -10.80
CA PHE A 520 0.51 -3.83 -9.49
C PHE A 520 1.78 -4.69 -9.50
N ARG A 521 2.00 -5.49 -10.57
CA ARG A 521 3.27 -6.21 -10.80
C ARG A 521 4.44 -5.23 -10.99
N VAL A 522 4.25 -4.18 -11.78
CA VAL A 522 5.29 -3.15 -11.95
C VAL A 522 5.56 -2.41 -10.64
N PHE A 523 4.55 -2.18 -9.82
CA PHE A 523 4.66 -1.54 -8.50
C PHE A 523 5.54 -2.35 -7.54
N THR A 524 5.52 -3.68 -7.62
CA THR A 524 6.44 -4.55 -6.86
C THR A 524 7.84 -4.61 -7.45
N ALA A 525 8.10 -3.88 -8.55
CA ALA A 525 9.34 -3.88 -9.33
C ALA A 525 9.72 -5.27 -9.87
N ASP A 526 8.72 -6.12 -10.14
CA ASP A 526 8.89 -7.51 -10.58
C ASP A 526 8.61 -7.67 -12.08
N GLY A 527 9.64 -7.94 -12.87
CA GLY A 527 9.54 -8.15 -14.32
C GLY A 527 8.98 -6.95 -15.09
N TRP A 528 9.13 -5.73 -14.56
CA TRP A 528 8.55 -4.52 -15.16
C TRP A 528 9.17 -4.17 -16.52
N GLN A 529 10.40 -4.63 -16.73
CA GLN A 529 11.16 -4.45 -17.97
C GLN A 529 10.60 -5.31 -19.10
N ASP A 530 10.15 -6.53 -18.78
CA ASP A 530 9.52 -7.41 -19.76
C ASP A 530 8.17 -6.83 -20.21
N VAL A 531 7.42 -6.24 -19.28
CA VAL A 531 6.20 -5.48 -19.60
C VAL A 531 6.52 -4.24 -20.44
N MET A 532 7.63 -3.53 -20.15
CA MET A 532 8.07 -2.38 -20.96
C MET A 532 8.48 -2.79 -22.38
N ARG A 533 9.09 -3.97 -22.56
CA ARG A 533 9.55 -4.48 -23.85
C ARG A 533 8.42 -4.62 -24.88
N VAL A 534 7.20 -4.88 -24.41
CA VAL A 534 5.99 -4.87 -25.26
C VAL A 534 5.79 -3.49 -25.93
N GLY A 535 6.10 -2.41 -25.21
CA GLY A 535 6.03 -1.04 -25.73
C GLY A 535 7.13 -0.69 -26.74
N PHE A 536 8.19 -1.50 -26.86
CA PHE A 536 9.25 -1.31 -27.84
C PHE A 536 9.00 -2.04 -29.17
N ASN A 537 7.83 -2.68 -29.33
CA ASN A 537 7.43 -3.40 -30.53
C ASN A 537 8.50 -4.38 -31.04
N CYS A 538 9.07 -5.16 -30.11
CA CYS A 538 10.13 -6.11 -30.43
C CYS A 538 9.57 -7.27 -31.26
N ASN A 539 10.28 -7.64 -32.31
CA ASN A 539 9.93 -8.80 -33.14
C ASN A 539 10.37 -10.10 -32.45
N GLU A 540 9.44 -11.04 -32.28
CA GLU A 540 9.63 -12.31 -31.59
C GLU A 540 10.73 -13.20 -32.20
N GLN A 541 10.90 -13.17 -33.53
CA GLN A 541 11.87 -14.02 -34.22
C GLN A 541 13.27 -13.42 -34.27
N SER A 542 13.37 -12.08 -34.35
CA SER A 542 14.66 -11.40 -34.49
C SER A 542 15.16 -10.77 -33.19
N TYR A 543 14.33 -10.69 -32.14
CA TYR A 543 14.60 -9.96 -30.89
C TYR A 543 15.07 -8.52 -31.12
N GLN A 544 14.76 -7.95 -32.28
CA GLN A 544 15.05 -6.57 -32.62
C GLN A 544 13.86 -5.71 -32.20
N CYS A 545 14.15 -4.65 -31.48
CA CYS A 545 13.18 -3.68 -30.99
C CYS A 545 13.31 -2.38 -31.80
N ASP A 546 12.17 -1.79 -32.19
CA ASP A 546 12.19 -0.49 -32.85
C ASP A 546 12.25 0.61 -31.78
N MET A 547 13.44 1.10 -31.44
CA MET A 547 13.60 2.17 -30.46
C MET A 547 13.20 3.56 -30.99
N THR A 548 12.95 3.70 -32.30
CA THR A 548 12.67 4.99 -32.94
C THR A 548 11.18 5.31 -33.01
N SER A 549 10.32 4.32 -32.73
CA SER A 549 8.88 4.52 -32.76
C SER A 549 8.39 5.45 -31.63
N PRO A 550 7.33 6.27 -31.87
CA PRO A 550 6.71 7.07 -30.82
C PRO A 550 6.19 6.24 -29.63
N LEU A 551 5.80 4.98 -29.87
CA LEU A 551 5.37 4.05 -28.84
C LEU A 551 6.52 3.66 -27.92
N SER A 552 7.71 3.46 -28.49
CA SER A 552 8.93 3.12 -27.78
C SER A 552 9.42 4.26 -26.90
N VAL A 553 9.37 5.49 -27.41
CA VAL A 553 9.63 6.69 -26.59
C VAL A 553 8.61 6.80 -25.45
N ALA A 554 7.33 6.51 -25.72
CA ALA A 554 6.31 6.54 -24.69
C ALA A 554 6.55 5.45 -23.62
N ALA A 555 6.97 4.25 -24.00
CA ALA A 555 7.35 3.16 -23.08
C ALA A 555 8.54 3.55 -22.20
N GLY A 556 9.61 4.06 -22.80
CA GLY A 556 10.82 4.50 -22.10
C GLY A 556 10.60 5.69 -21.15
N LEU A 557 9.49 6.42 -21.28
CA LEU A 557 9.08 7.43 -20.31
C LEU A 557 8.07 6.88 -19.29
N PHE A 558 7.10 6.10 -19.73
CA PHE A 558 5.98 5.64 -18.91
C PHE A 558 6.42 4.72 -17.76
N PHE A 559 7.18 3.67 -18.05
CA PHE A 559 7.54 2.69 -17.02
C PHE A 559 8.56 3.23 -16.01
N PRO A 560 9.69 3.85 -16.44
CA PRO A 560 10.63 4.42 -15.48
C PRO A 560 10.01 5.53 -14.62
N SER A 561 9.17 6.41 -15.20
CA SER A 561 8.49 7.45 -14.41
C SER A 561 7.52 6.87 -13.38
N PHE A 562 6.78 5.81 -13.72
CA PHE A 562 5.91 5.11 -12.78
C PHE A 562 6.71 4.47 -11.64
N VAL A 563 7.76 3.69 -11.97
CA VAL A 563 8.61 3.00 -11.00
C VAL A 563 9.28 3.98 -10.05
N ILE A 564 9.91 5.05 -10.57
CA ILE A 564 10.55 6.09 -9.74
C ILE A 564 9.53 6.75 -8.81
N THR A 565 8.34 7.11 -9.33
CA THR A 565 7.30 7.76 -8.53
C THR A 565 6.78 6.84 -7.43
N VAL A 566 6.50 5.58 -7.76
CA VAL A 566 6.04 4.57 -6.80
C VAL A 566 7.09 4.31 -5.73
N LEU A 567 8.35 4.06 -6.11
CA LEU A 567 9.43 3.80 -5.17
C LEU A 567 9.66 4.99 -4.24
N PHE A 568 9.59 6.21 -4.76
CA PHE A 568 9.66 7.42 -3.95
C PHE A 568 8.51 7.50 -2.93
N ILE A 569 7.27 7.27 -3.35
CA ILE A 569 6.11 7.27 -2.44
C ILE A 569 6.22 6.13 -1.41
N MET A 570 6.62 4.93 -1.83
CA MET A 570 6.78 3.76 -0.96
C MET A 570 7.88 3.95 0.08
N LEU A 571 9.02 4.51 -0.30
CA LEU A 571 10.10 4.84 0.63
C LEU A 571 9.61 5.81 1.72
N ASN A 572 8.92 6.86 1.29
CA ASN A 572 8.33 7.86 2.17
C ASN A 572 7.22 7.26 3.07
N LEU A 573 6.42 6.30 2.56
CA LEU A 573 5.42 5.54 3.32
C LEU A 573 6.06 4.73 4.44
N VAL A 574 7.03 3.87 4.10
CA VAL A 574 7.66 2.94 5.03
C VAL A 574 8.32 3.70 6.17
N ILE A 575 9.08 4.75 5.85
CA ILE A 575 9.76 5.57 6.85
C ILE A 575 8.75 6.24 7.79
N ALA A 576 7.69 6.82 7.26
CA ALA A 576 6.71 7.50 8.09
C ALA A 576 5.93 6.53 8.99
N VAL A 577 5.51 5.37 8.48
CA VAL A 577 4.83 4.34 9.28
C VAL A 577 5.76 3.80 10.38
N ILE A 578 7.04 3.57 10.08
CA ILE A 578 8.02 3.15 11.08
C ILE A 578 8.19 4.23 12.15
N MET A 579 8.30 5.51 11.75
CA MET A 579 8.44 6.62 12.70
C MET A 579 7.23 6.76 13.62
N ASP A 580 6.01 6.67 13.08
CA ASP A 580 4.78 6.77 13.87
C ASP A 580 4.67 5.63 14.90
N ASN A 581 5.03 4.40 14.49
CA ASN A 581 5.03 3.24 15.39
C ASN A 581 6.15 3.35 16.45
N PHE A 582 7.35 3.77 16.03
CA PHE A 582 8.50 3.92 16.94
C PHE A 582 8.23 4.99 18.00
N VAL A 583 7.68 6.14 17.63
CA VAL A 583 7.29 7.20 18.58
C VAL A 583 6.21 6.70 19.54
N GLY A 584 5.23 5.93 19.04
CA GLY A 584 4.16 5.35 19.85
C GLY A 584 4.67 4.38 20.91
N GLU A 585 5.65 3.54 20.57
CA GLU A 585 6.23 2.56 21.49
C GLU A 585 7.26 3.20 22.44
N ALA A 586 8.07 4.15 21.96
CA ALA A 586 8.97 4.91 22.82
C ALA A 586 8.20 5.71 23.90
N GLN A 587 6.96 6.12 23.62
CA GLN A 587 6.05 6.70 24.61
C GLN A 587 5.46 5.65 25.57
N SER A 588 5.09 4.45 25.10
CA SER A 588 4.53 3.38 25.95
C SER A 588 5.56 2.85 26.96
N GLU A 589 6.83 2.75 26.55
CA GLU A 589 7.95 2.33 27.40
C GLU A 589 8.44 3.44 28.34
N GLY A 590 7.93 4.67 28.19
CA GLY A 590 8.33 5.80 29.01
C GLY A 590 9.75 6.31 28.72
N LEU A 591 10.35 5.91 27.60
CA LEU A 591 11.61 6.47 27.08
C LEU A 591 11.40 7.93 26.62
N LEU A 592 10.24 8.21 26.02
CA LEU A 592 9.71 9.55 25.80
C LEU A 592 8.78 9.96 26.94
N LYS A 593 9.29 9.92 28.18
CA LYS A 593 8.55 10.46 29.33
C LYS A 593 8.34 11.97 29.13
N SER A 594 7.07 12.32 28.98
CA SER A 594 6.47 13.67 29.06
C SER A 594 6.42 14.48 27.77
N ASN A 595 5.24 15.05 27.53
CA ASN A 595 4.84 15.96 26.46
C ASN A 595 5.58 17.31 26.46
N ASN A 596 6.81 17.39 26.93
CA ASN A 596 7.58 18.63 26.90
C ASN A 596 9.03 18.35 26.52
N PHE A 597 9.32 18.48 25.22
CA PHE A 597 10.67 18.73 24.68
C PHE A 597 11.41 19.82 25.49
N VAL A 598 10.67 20.74 26.11
CA VAL A 598 11.15 21.77 27.04
C VAL A 598 11.87 21.19 28.27
N ASP A 599 11.45 20.04 28.81
CA ASP A 599 12.12 19.42 29.97
C ASP A 599 13.42 18.71 29.55
N LEU A 600 13.45 18.12 28.34
CA LEU A 600 14.68 17.62 27.74
C LEU A 600 15.67 18.77 27.46
N LEU A 601 15.17 19.89 26.91
CA LEU A 601 15.95 21.09 26.64
C LEU A 601 16.46 21.73 27.94
N LYS A 602 15.62 21.81 28.98
CA LYS A 602 16.03 22.26 30.33
C LYS A 602 17.11 21.36 30.89
N THR A 603 17.00 20.04 30.75
CA THR A 603 18.01 19.11 31.25
C THR A 603 19.34 19.30 30.53
N VAL A 604 19.33 19.42 29.19
CA VAL A 604 20.53 19.68 28.38
C VAL A 604 21.15 21.05 28.67
N ILE A 605 20.34 22.10 28.82
CA ILE A 605 20.81 23.46 29.15
C ILE A 605 21.38 23.49 30.57
N THR A 606 20.71 22.86 31.54
CA THR A 606 21.18 22.78 32.94
C THR A 606 22.49 22.00 33.02
N LEU A 607 22.63 20.91 32.27
CA LEU A 607 23.90 20.17 32.16
C LEU A 607 25.01 21.04 31.55
N LYS A 608 24.73 21.78 30.47
CA LYS A 608 25.73 22.68 29.85
C LYS A 608 26.17 23.80 30.79
N VAL A 609 25.25 24.39 31.55
CA VAL A 609 25.56 25.41 32.57
C VAL A 609 26.37 24.79 33.72
N PHE A 610 25.98 23.60 34.19
CA PHE A 610 26.70 22.88 35.23
C PHE A 610 28.13 22.52 34.82
N VAL A 611 28.35 22.00 33.60
CA VAL A 611 29.70 21.73 33.07
C VAL A 611 30.52 23.01 32.93
N LYS A 612 29.90 24.13 32.54
CA LYS A 612 30.58 25.43 32.44
C LYS A 612 30.99 25.98 33.82
N LEU A 613 30.17 25.76 34.84
CA LEU A 613 30.47 26.13 36.23
C LEU A 613 31.56 25.23 36.85
N LEU A 614 31.54 23.93 36.56
CA LEU A 614 32.60 22.99 36.94
C LEU A 614 33.94 23.37 36.32
N ARG A 615 33.96 23.70 35.03
CA ARG A 615 35.20 24.14 34.35
C ARG A 615 35.78 25.41 34.97
N ARG A 616 34.93 26.36 35.39
CA ARG A 616 35.31 27.58 36.13
C ARG A 616 35.79 27.36 37.57
N LYS A 617 35.58 26.17 38.14
CA LYS A 617 36.01 25.82 39.51
C LYS A 617 37.29 24.96 39.50
N ILE A 618 37.67 24.45 38.33
CA ILE A 618 38.84 23.60 38.11
C ILE A 618 40.02 24.40 37.53
N GLU A 619 39.74 25.54 36.88
CA GLU A 619 40.67 26.66 36.71
C GLU A 619 40.62 27.57 37.94
#